data_AF-A0A838W6H8-F1
#
_entry.id   AF-A0A838W6H8-F1
#
_cell.length_a   1.000
_cell.length_b   1.000
_cell.length_c   1.000
_cell.angle_alpha   90.00
_cell.angle_beta   90.00
_cell.angle_gamma   90.00
#
_symmetry.space_group_name_H-M   'P 1'
#
loop_
_entity.id
_entity.type
_entity.pdbx_description
1 polymer ?
#
loop_
_entity_poly.entity_id
_entity_poly.type
_entity_poly.pdbx_seq_one_letter_code
_entity_poly.pdbx_strand_id
1 'polypeptide(L)'
;MPYSPDHLSDWTMELVAEDALPPDDLAAAAAHIEVCAPCAAEVEAYRTLFATMAALPSFAPSAAFSDAVMARVRIAHQPAALPAWLKRWIPSTRRGWMILFGLSLAPAIPMLALLAWILTTPTVSAMGLWQIGSSWMRDAGWSLLVQAVVAGIESGAMGWGRLLLQQLLATPTEILMGGALLLAVGIPVSAWTLYRTLRTPTWANTYAH
;
A
#
# COMPACT_ATOMS: atom_id res chain seq x y z
N MET A 1 34.67 3.42 19.44
CA MET A 1 36.02 2.83 19.34
C MET A 1 36.11 2.09 18.02
N PRO A 2 37.27 2.10 17.32
CA PRO A 2 37.37 1.45 16.01
C PRO A 2 37.29 -0.07 16.15
N TYR A 3 36.43 -0.70 15.34
CA TYR A 3 36.31 -2.15 15.19
C TYR A 3 37.66 -2.72 14.73
N SER A 4 38.31 -3.53 15.57
CA SER A 4 39.50 -4.27 15.19
C SER A 4 39.06 -5.69 14.77
N PRO A 5 39.45 -6.19 13.59
CA PRO A 5 39.00 -7.48 13.08
C PRO A 5 39.41 -8.68 13.94
N ASP A 6 40.34 -8.48 14.89
CA ASP A 6 40.86 -9.52 15.77
C ASP A 6 40.08 -9.69 17.09
N HIS A 7 39.09 -8.84 17.37
CA HIS A 7 38.27 -8.90 18.59
C HIS A 7 36.78 -8.95 18.27
N LEU A 8 35.99 -9.46 19.22
CA LEU A 8 34.54 -9.37 19.14
C LEU A 8 34.09 -7.91 19.13
N SER A 9 33.01 -7.63 18.40
CA SER A 9 32.42 -6.30 18.45
C SER A 9 31.79 -6.04 19.81
N ASP A 10 31.79 -4.78 20.24
CA ASP A 10 31.20 -4.33 21.51
C ASP A 10 29.76 -4.84 21.69
N TRP A 11 28.96 -4.69 20.64
CA TRP A 11 27.58 -5.20 20.57
C TRP A 11 27.48 -6.72 20.73
N THR A 12 28.41 -7.48 20.16
CA THR A 12 28.44 -8.94 20.32
C THR A 12 28.76 -9.33 21.76
N MET A 13 29.69 -8.63 22.41
CA MET A 13 30.06 -8.89 23.80
C MET A 13 28.90 -8.58 24.76
N GLU A 14 28.20 -7.47 24.52
CA GLU A 14 26.97 -7.11 25.24
C GLU A 14 25.90 -8.22 25.10
N LEU A 15 25.60 -8.65 23.87
CA LEU A 15 24.60 -9.69 23.63
C LEU A 15 24.99 -11.07 24.19
N VAL A 16 26.29 -11.41 24.22
CA VAL A 16 26.76 -12.63 24.91
C VAL A 16 26.57 -12.52 26.41
N ALA A 17 26.78 -11.34 26.99
CA ALA A 17 26.57 -11.11 28.42
C ALA A 17 25.07 -11.15 28.80
N GLU A 18 24.18 -10.76 27.88
CA GLU A 18 22.72 -10.83 28.03
C GLU A 18 22.09 -12.20 27.69
N ASP A 19 22.87 -13.16 27.18
CA ASP A 19 22.38 -14.44 26.64
C ASP A 19 21.34 -14.27 25.50
N ALA A 20 21.53 -13.25 24.66
CA ALA A 20 20.61 -12.85 23.61
C ALA A 20 21.08 -13.19 22.19
N LEU A 21 22.25 -13.85 22.05
CA LEU A 21 22.81 -14.23 20.76
C LEU A 21 22.12 -15.51 20.20
N PRO A 22 21.93 -15.64 18.87
CA PRO A 22 21.51 -16.89 18.26
C PRO A 22 22.48 -18.04 18.60
N PRO A 23 22.01 -19.30 18.66
CA PRO A 23 22.84 -20.44 19.12
C PRO A 23 24.14 -20.63 18.35
N ASP A 24 24.10 -20.46 17.02
CA ASP A 24 25.27 -20.64 16.16
C ASP A 24 26.33 -19.55 16.40
N ASP A 25 25.89 -18.30 16.55
CA ASP A 25 26.77 -17.16 16.82
C ASP A 25 27.34 -17.24 18.25
N LEU A 26 26.54 -17.74 19.21
CA LEU A 26 26.94 -17.91 20.60
C LEU A 26 28.10 -18.90 20.71
N ALA A 27 28.03 -20.02 19.99
CA ALA A 27 29.10 -21.02 19.98
C ALA A 27 30.42 -20.45 19.43
N ALA A 28 30.35 -19.68 18.34
CA ALA A 28 31.53 -19.02 17.77
C ALA A 28 32.12 -17.96 18.70
N ALA A 29 31.27 -17.13 19.32
CA ALA A 29 31.70 -16.13 20.29
C ALA A 29 32.30 -16.76 21.55
N ALA A 30 31.70 -17.83 22.07
CA ALA A 30 32.21 -18.57 23.22
C ALA A 30 33.61 -19.16 22.94
N ALA A 31 33.80 -19.79 21.77
CA ALA A 31 35.11 -20.30 21.36
C ALA A 31 36.17 -19.19 21.27
N HIS A 32 35.80 -17.99 20.82
CA HIS A 32 36.72 -16.85 20.82
C HIS A 32 37.04 -16.37 22.24
N ILE A 33 36.04 -16.24 23.11
CA ILE A 33 36.18 -15.79 24.50
C ILE A 33 37.10 -16.72 25.30
N GLU A 34 37.06 -18.03 25.05
CA GLU A 34 37.96 -19.00 25.68
C GLU A 34 39.45 -18.74 25.37
N VAL A 35 39.74 -18.15 24.20
CA VAL A 35 41.12 -17.92 23.73
C VAL A 35 41.57 -16.47 23.93
N CYS A 36 40.64 -15.51 23.94
CA CYS A 36 40.93 -14.08 23.97
C CYS A 36 40.63 -13.47 25.36
N ALA A 37 41.66 -13.38 26.20
CA ALA A 37 41.55 -12.82 27.56
C ALA A 37 40.97 -11.38 27.63
N PRO A 38 41.26 -10.45 26.71
CA PRO A 38 40.61 -9.14 26.68
C PRO A 38 39.09 -9.23 26.52
N CYS A 39 38.61 -10.01 25.56
CA CYS A 39 37.17 -10.17 25.33
C CYS A 39 36.48 -10.88 26.51
N ALA A 40 37.14 -11.84 27.15
CA ALA A 40 36.62 -12.48 28.36
C ALA A 40 36.45 -11.49 29.52
N ALA A 41 37.41 -10.58 29.72
CA ALA A 41 37.33 -9.56 30.76
C ALA A 41 36.21 -8.55 30.51
N GLU A 42 36.00 -8.14 29.26
CA GLU A 42 34.90 -7.22 28.90
C GLU A 42 33.52 -7.86 29.07
N VAL A 43 33.34 -9.11 28.63
CA VAL A 43 32.09 -9.85 28.84
C VAL A 43 31.77 -10.00 30.32
N GLU A 44 32.76 -10.27 31.17
CA GLU A 44 32.54 -10.37 32.62
C GLU A 44 32.20 -9.02 33.26
N ALA A 45 32.78 -7.93 32.75
CA ALA A 45 32.40 -6.57 33.16
C ALA A 45 30.93 -6.28 32.82
N TYR A 46 30.47 -6.64 31.60
CA TYR A 46 29.07 -6.53 31.21
C TYR A 46 28.15 -7.39 32.08
N ARG A 47 28.51 -8.66 32.35
CA ARG A 47 27.73 -9.53 33.26
C ARG A 47 27.60 -8.94 34.65
N THR A 48 28.67 -8.37 35.18
CA THR A 48 28.64 -7.69 36.49
C THR A 48 27.69 -6.49 36.45
N LEU A 49 27.75 -5.66 35.40
CA LEU A 49 26.84 -4.54 35.21
C LEU A 49 25.37 -5.01 35.16
N PHE A 50 25.06 -6.02 34.34
CA PHE A 50 23.71 -6.57 34.25
C PHE A 50 23.23 -7.16 35.57
N ALA A 51 24.10 -7.84 36.34
CA ALA A 51 23.77 -8.33 37.67
C ALA A 51 23.43 -7.18 38.64
N THR A 52 24.14 -6.04 38.57
CA THR A 52 23.80 -4.87 39.38
C THR A 52 22.48 -4.22 38.97
N MET A 53 22.17 -4.20 37.67
CA MET A 53 20.89 -3.69 37.17
C MET A 53 19.72 -4.62 37.52
N ALA A 54 19.94 -5.94 37.49
CA ALA A 54 18.96 -6.93 37.90
C ALA A 54 18.66 -6.87 39.42
N ALA A 55 19.60 -6.36 40.23
CA ALA A 55 19.40 -6.15 41.66
C ALA A 55 18.59 -4.87 41.99
N LEU A 56 18.29 -4.02 41.00
CA LEU A 56 17.45 -2.84 41.22
C LEU A 56 16.02 -3.27 41.60
N PRO A 57 15.35 -2.54 42.50
CA PRO A 57 13.97 -2.84 42.87
C PRO A 57 13.06 -2.76 41.64
N SER A 58 12.26 -3.81 41.43
CA SER A 58 11.25 -3.83 40.38
C SER A 58 10.12 -2.86 40.73
N PHE A 59 9.95 -1.80 39.93
CA PHE A 59 8.80 -0.91 40.05
C PHE A 59 7.68 -1.38 39.14
N ALA A 60 6.55 -1.76 39.73
CA ALA A 60 5.33 -2.01 38.95
C ALA A 60 4.73 -0.67 38.49
N PRO A 61 4.47 -0.47 37.18
CA PRO A 61 3.78 0.72 36.72
C PRO A 61 2.34 0.75 37.23
N SER A 62 1.72 1.93 37.24
CA SER A 62 0.29 2.04 37.60
C SER A 62 -0.59 1.31 36.58
N ALA A 63 -1.77 0.86 37.00
CA ALA A 63 -2.70 0.14 36.12
C ALA A 63 -3.08 0.94 34.85
N ALA A 64 -3.04 2.27 34.90
CA ALA A 64 -3.33 3.16 33.78
C ALA A 64 -2.15 3.39 32.82
N PHE A 65 -0.95 2.89 33.14
CA PHE A 65 0.26 3.14 32.34
C PHE A 65 0.14 2.59 30.92
N SER A 66 -0.34 1.36 30.78
CA SER A 66 -0.54 0.72 29.47
C SER A 66 -1.48 1.53 28.59
N ASP A 67 -2.61 1.96 29.14
CA ASP A 67 -3.59 2.76 28.41
C ASP A 67 -3.01 4.12 27.99
N ALA A 68 -2.25 4.77 28.88
CA ALA A 68 -1.61 6.05 28.59
C ALA A 68 -0.52 5.95 27.51
N VAL A 69 0.24 4.86 27.47
CA VAL A 69 1.23 4.58 26.41
C VAL A 69 0.51 4.28 25.09
N MET A 70 -0.46 3.37 25.10
CA MET A 70 -1.18 2.97 23.90
C MET A 70 -1.99 4.11 23.28
N ALA A 71 -2.49 5.05 24.08
CA ALA A 71 -3.13 6.27 23.58
C ALA A 71 -2.18 7.17 22.75
N ARG A 72 -0.86 7.05 22.94
CA ARG A 72 0.15 7.85 22.23
C ARG A 72 0.79 7.11 21.05
N VAL A 73 0.74 5.78 21.03
CA VAL A 73 1.28 4.98 19.92
C VAL A 73 0.39 5.14 18.70
N ARG A 74 0.87 5.88 17.70
CA ARG A 74 0.25 5.92 16.37
C ARG A 74 0.68 4.67 15.61
N ILE A 75 -0.11 3.62 15.69
CA ILE A 75 0.08 2.45 14.83
C ILE A 75 -0.34 2.88 13.42
N ALA A 76 0.64 2.99 12.51
CA ALA A 76 0.34 3.14 11.09
C ALA A 76 -0.53 1.94 10.69
N HIS A 77 -1.75 2.19 10.20
CA HIS A 77 -2.60 1.13 9.68
C HIS A 77 -1.82 0.41 8.59
N GLN A 78 -1.54 -0.88 8.81
CA GLN A 78 -1.03 -1.72 7.76
C GLN A 78 -2.05 -1.65 6.61
N PRO A 79 -1.61 -1.38 5.38
CA PRO A 79 -2.51 -1.41 4.24
C PRO A 79 -3.17 -2.78 4.22
N ALA A 80 -4.51 -2.79 4.11
CA ALA A 80 -5.29 -4.01 4.13
C ALA A 80 -4.63 -5.04 3.21
N ALA A 81 -4.30 -6.21 3.77
CA ALA A 81 -3.64 -7.26 3.00
C ALA A 81 -4.51 -7.59 1.79
N LEU A 82 -3.93 -7.46 0.60
CA LEU A 82 -4.61 -7.86 -0.64
C LEU A 82 -5.05 -9.32 -0.49
N PRO A 83 -6.32 -9.65 -0.76
CA PRO A 83 -6.80 -11.01 -0.63
C PRO A 83 -5.98 -11.93 -1.55
N ALA A 84 -5.66 -13.13 -1.06
CA ALA A 84 -4.67 -14.02 -1.70
C ALA A 84 -5.00 -14.35 -3.17
N TRP A 85 -6.29 -14.42 -3.51
CA TRP A 85 -6.74 -14.63 -4.89
C TRP A 85 -6.35 -13.47 -5.81
N LEU A 86 -6.39 -12.23 -5.33
CA LEU A 86 -6.04 -11.05 -6.11
C LEU A 86 -4.52 -10.93 -6.29
N LYS A 87 -3.75 -11.34 -5.26
CA LYS A 87 -2.28 -11.40 -5.31
C LYS A 87 -1.77 -12.35 -6.41
N ARG A 88 -2.55 -13.38 -6.77
CA ARG A 88 -2.23 -14.33 -7.85
C ARG A 88 -2.42 -13.74 -9.26
N TRP A 89 -3.24 -12.69 -9.39
CA TRP A 89 -3.54 -12.05 -10.67
C TRP A 89 -2.72 -10.79 -10.91
N ILE A 90 -2.05 -10.26 -9.88
CA ILE A 90 -1.18 -9.10 -10.01
C ILE A 90 0.16 -9.54 -10.60
N PRO A 91 0.56 -9.04 -11.78
CA PRO A 91 1.86 -9.37 -12.34
C PRO A 91 2.97 -8.85 -11.43
N SER A 92 3.82 -9.75 -10.95
CA SER A 92 4.97 -9.40 -10.10
C SER A 92 6.13 -8.78 -10.87
N THR A 93 6.11 -8.88 -12.21
CA THR A 93 7.20 -8.40 -13.08
C THR A 93 6.81 -7.15 -13.85
N ARG A 94 7.76 -6.23 -14.04
CA ARG A 94 7.59 -5.03 -14.89
C ARG A 94 7.10 -5.39 -16.31
N ARG A 95 7.51 -6.55 -16.84
CA ARG A 95 7.07 -7.06 -18.15
C ARG A 95 5.60 -7.43 -18.16
N GLY A 96 5.10 -8.08 -17.09
CA GLY A 96 3.68 -8.40 -16.96
C GLY A 96 2.80 -7.15 -16.91
N TRP A 97 3.25 -6.10 -16.20
CA TRP A 97 2.56 -4.81 -16.21
C TRP A 97 2.55 -4.14 -17.59
N MET A 98 3.67 -4.17 -18.32
CA MET A 98 3.71 -3.61 -19.68
C MET A 98 2.78 -4.34 -20.65
N ILE A 99 2.67 -5.68 -20.56
CA ILE A 99 1.74 -6.45 -21.38
C ILE A 99 0.29 -6.12 -21.03
N LEU A 100 -0.03 -6.00 -19.74
CA LEU A 100 -1.39 -5.72 -19.26
C LEU A 100 -1.82 -4.30 -19.67
N PHE A 101 -0.95 -3.30 -19.52
CA PHE A 101 -1.21 -1.95 -20.01
C PHE A 101 -1.26 -1.89 -21.54
N GLY A 102 -0.35 -2.57 -22.23
CA GLY A 102 -0.33 -2.63 -23.70
C GLY A 102 -1.61 -3.24 -24.26
N LEU A 103 -2.10 -4.32 -23.65
CA LEU A 103 -3.34 -4.98 -24.06
C LEU A 103 -4.57 -4.11 -23.75
N SER A 104 -4.58 -3.41 -22.61
CA SER A 104 -5.65 -2.45 -22.29
C SER A 104 -5.68 -1.23 -23.21
N LEU A 105 -4.53 -0.81 -23.73
CA LEU A 105 -4.42 0.32 -24.67
C LEU A 105 -4.61 -0.07 -26.13
N ALA A 106 -4.50 -1.36 -26.47
CA ALA A 106 -4.71 -1.87 -27.82
C ALA A 106 -6.03 -1.39 -28.48
N PRO A 107 -7.20 -1.40 -27.80
CA PRO A 107 -8.44 -0.88 -28.41
C PRO A 107 -8.49 0.64 -28.55
N ALA A 108 -7.69 1.40 -27.79
CA ALA A 108 -7.67 2.86 -27.88
C ALA A 108 -6.95 3.35 -29.14
N ILE A 109 -6.00 2.59 -29.68
CA ILE A 109 -5.22 2.94 -30.87
C ILE A 109 -6.12 3.12 -32.12
N PRO A 110 -6.97 2.15 -32.53
CA PRO A 110 -7.86 2.35 -33.67
C PRO A 110 -8.89 3.45 -33.41
N MET A 111 -9.32 3.65 -32.16
CA MET A 111 -10.28 4.70 -31.81
C MET A 111 -9.67 6.10 -31.94
N LEU A 112 -8.40 6.29 -31.54
CA LEU A 112 -7.65 7.53 -31.76
C LEU A 112 -7.34 7.76 -33.24
N ALA A 113 -7.01 6.70 -33.99
CA ALA A 113 -6.79 6.79 -35.43
C ALA A 113 -8.08 7.20 -36.17
N LEU A 114 -9.22 6.62 -35.78
CA LEU A 114 -10.54 7.01 -36.30
C LEU A 114 -10.87 8.46 -35.95
N LEU A 115 -10.61 8.88 -34.71
CA LEU A 115 -10.84 10.26 -34.27
C LEU A 115 -9.99 11.25 -35.07
N ALA A 116 -8.71 10.94 -35.27
CA ALA A 116 -7.80 11.76 -36.08
C ALA A 116 -8.25 11.82 -37.55
N TRP A 117 -8.73 10.71 -38.11
CA TRP A 117 -9.27 10.66 -39.46
C TRP A 117 -10.55 11.49 -39.61
N ILE A 118 -11.47 11.41 -38.64
CA ILE A 118 -12.71 12.21 -38.59
C ILE A 118 -12.38 13.71 -38.50
N LEU A 119 -11.40 14.09 -37.67
CA LEU A 119 -11.01 15.49 -37.50
C LEU A 119 -10.31 16.07 -38.74
N THR A 120 -9.72 15.23 -39.60
CA THR A 120 -9.02 15.65 -40.81
C THR A 120 -9.88 15.60 -42.07
N THR A 121 -11.07 14.99 -42.02
CA THR A 121 -12.00 14.94 -43.15
C THR A 121 -12.96 16.15 -43.13
N PRO A 122 -12.87 17.08 -44.10
CA PRO A 122 -13.67 18.31 -44.12
C PRO A 122 -15.16 18.10 -44.39
N THR A 123 -15.57 16.85 -44.64
CA THR A 123 -16.94 16.47 -44.98
C THR A 123 -17.78 16.05 -43.78
N VAL A 124 -17.22 15.95 -42.59
CA VAL A 124 -17.96 15.51 -41.39
C VAL A 124 -18.56 16.74 -40.69
N SER A 125 -19.87 16.91 -40.81
CA SER A 125 -20.56 18.00 -40.13
C SER A 125 -20.59 17.75 -38.61
N ALA A 126 -20.35 18.80 -37.81
CA ALA A 126 -20.40 18.73 -36.35
C ALA A 126 -21.73 18.16 -35.83
N MET A 127 -22.82 18.41 -36.58
CA MET A 127 -24.16 17.90 -36.29
C MET A 127 -24.25 16.37 -36.45
N GLY A 128 -23.59 15.79 -37.45
CA GLY A 128 -23.54 14.34 -37.66
C GLY A 128 -22.81 13.62 -36.53
N LEU A 129 -21.69 14.20 -36.06
CA LEU A 129 -20.95 13.68 -34.90
C LEU A 129 -21.76 13.77 -33.61
N TRP A 130 -22.51 14.86 -33.42
CA TRP A 130 -23.39 15.01 -32.27
C TRP A 130 -24.50 13.97 -32.24
N GLN A 131 -25.17 13.71 -33.36
CA GLN A 131 -26.24 12.72 -33.43
C GLN A 131 -25.73 11.30 -33.13
N ILE A 132 -24.61 10.90 -33.76
CA ILE A 132 -23.98 9.60 -33.54
C ILE A 132 -23.46 9.46 -32.10
N GLY A 133 -22.81 10.50 -31.57
CA GLY A 133 -22.35 10.51 -30.18
C GLY A 133 -23.51 10.38 -29.19
N SER A 134 -24.62 11.09 -29.44
CA SER A 134 -25.80 11.06 -28.57
C SER A 134 -26.54 9.72 -28.59
N SER A 135 -26.58 9.00 -29.72
CA SER A 135 -27.17 7.67 -29.78
C SER A 135 -26.29 6.64 -29.07
N TRP A 136 -24.98 6.67 -29.31
CA TRP A 136 -24.02 5.81 -28.60
C TRP A 136 -24.06 6.02 -27.09
N MET A 137 -24.15 7.26 -26.63
CA MET A 137 -24.20 7.56 -25.19
C MET A 137 -25.51 7.10 -24.56
N ARG A 138 -26.63 7.15 -25.31
CA ARG A 138 -27.94 6.66 -24.88
C ARG A 138 -27.95 5.13 -24.81
N ASP A 139 -27.39 4.46 -25.82
CA ASP A 139 -27.32 3.00 -25.90
C ASP A 139 -26.32 2.42 -24.89
N ALA A 140 -25.16 3.06 -24.72
CA ALA A 140 -24.18 2.71 -23.69
C ALA A 140 -24.78 2.90 -22.29
N GLY A 141 -25.45 4.03 -22.04
CA GLY A 141 -26.17 4.28 -20.81
C GLY A 141 -27.23 3.22 -20.54
N TRP A 142 -28.00 2.82 -21.55
CA TRP A 142 -29.01 1.77 -21.44
C TRP A 142 -28.41 0.40 -21.13
N SER A 143 -27.35 0.01 -21.85
CA SER A 143 -26.69 -1.29 -21.66
C SER A 143 -26.04 -1.43 -20.28
N LEU A 144 -25.42 -0.36 -19.75
CA LEU A 144 -24.87 -0.33 -18.40
C LEU A 144 -25.95 -0.43 -17.33
N LEU A 145 -27.10 0.22 -17.54
CA LEU A 145 -28.24 0.16 -16.63
C LEU A 145 -28.83 -1.26 -16.59
N VAL A 146 -29.01 -1.90 -17.75
CA VAL A 146 -29.48 -3.28 -17.84
C VAL A 146 -28.48 -4.25 -17.22
N GLN A 147 -27.18 -4.11 -17.48
CA GLN A 147 -26.15 -4.97 -16.88
C GLN A 147 -26.04 -4.77 -15.36
N ALA A 148 -26.18 -3.55 -14.86
CA ALA A 148 -26.22 -3.29 -13.42
C ALA A 148 -27.43 -3.95 -12.75
N VAL A 149 -28.59 -3.96 -13.41
CA VAL A 149 -29.78 -4.67 -12.94
C VAL A 149 -29.56 -6.18 -12.93
N VAL A 150 -29.02 -6.76 -14.00
CA VAL A 150 -28.75 -8.21 -14.10
C VAL A 150 -27.68 -8.65 -13.08
N ALA A 151 -26.58 -7.90 -12.96
CA ALA A 151 -25.55 -8.16 -11.96
C ALA A 151 -26.09 -8.02 -10.53
N GLY A 152 -27.06 -7.12 -10.30
CA GLY A 152 -27.76 -6.98 -9.03
C GLY A 152 -28.69 -8.16 -8.70
N ILE A 153 -29.23 -8.83 -9.72
CA ILE A 153 -30.06 -10.03 -9.58
C ILE A 153 -29.19 -11.27 -9.27
N GLU A 154 -28.07 -11.44 -9.97
CA GLU A 154 -27.23 -12.65 -9.85
C GLU A 154 -26.36 -12.70 -8.58
N SER A 155 -25.95 -11.55 -8.03
CA SER A 155 -24.95 -11.50 -6.94
C SER A 155 -25.53 -11.63 -5.52
N GLY A 156 -26.84 -11.85 -5.35
CA GLY A 156 -27.49 -11.74 -4.03
C GLY A 156 -27.50 -10.30 -3.49
N ALA A 157 -27.09 -9.32 -4.30
CA ALA A 157 -27.02 -7.90 -3.97
C ALA A 157 -28.39 -7.23 -3.84
N MET A 158 -29.51 -7.93 -4.07
CA MET A 158 -30.85 -7.40 -3.76
C MET A 158 -30.98 -6.93 -2.30
N GLY A 159 -30.27 -7.55 -1.35
CA GLY A 159 -30.24 -7.09 0.05
C GLY A 159 -29.52 -5.75 0.21
N TRP A 160 -28.36 -5.59 -0.42
CA TRP A 160 -27.57 -4.36 -0.39
C TRP A 160 -28.24 -3.24 -1.19
N GLY A 161 -28.78 -3.53 -2.36
CA GLY A 161 -29.50 -2.57 -3.20
C GLY A 161 -30.74 -2.01 -2.53
N ARG A 162 -31.50 -2.82 -1.77
CA ARG A 162 -32.64 -2.32 -0.97
C ARG A 162 -32.19 -1.38 0.14
N LEU A 163 -31.11 -1.70 0.85
CA LEU A 163 -30.56 -0.86 1.91
C LEU A 163 -30.01 0.46 1.37
N LEU A 164 -29.31 0.43 0.24
CA LEU A 164 -28.75 1.61 -0.41
C LEU A 164 -29.86 2.49 -0.99
N LEU A 165 -30.88 1.88 -1.59
CA LEU A 165 -32.06 2.60 -2.10
C LEU A 165 -32.88 3.23 -0.96
N GLN A 166 -33.07 2.52 0.16
CA GLN A 166 -33.72 3.09 1.34
C GLN A 166 -32.91 4.22 1.96
N GLN A 167 -31.58 4.10 2.04
CA GLN A 167 -30.73 5.21 2.48
C GLN A 167 -30.81 6.40 1.52
N LEU A 168 -30.79 6.16 0.21
CA LEU A 168 -30.92 7.20 -0.83
C LEU A 168 -32.26 7.94 -0.77
N LEU A 169 -33.36 7.21 -0.56
CA LEU A 169 -34.70 7.78 -0.41
C LEU A 169 -34.88 8.52 0.94
N ALA A 170 -34.16 8.12 1.98
CA ALA A 170 -34.19 8.76 3.29
C ALA A 170 -33.21 9.94 3.43
N THR A 171 -32.20 10.03 2.55
CA THR A 171 -31.26 11.15 2.57
C THR A 171 -31.89 12.44 2.03
N PRO A 172 -31.79 13.57 2.75
CA PRO A 172 -32.21 14.87 2.25
C PRO A 172 -31.55 15.18 0.90
N THR A 173 -32.32 15.71 -0.05
CA THR A 173 -31.89 16.02 -1.42
C THR A 173 -30.65 16.93 -1.49
N GLU A 174 -30.41 17.74 -0.46
CA GLU A 174 -29.22 18.59 -0.32
C GLU A 174 -27.93 17.77 -0.17
N ILE A 175 -27.98 16.66 0.56
CA ILE A 175 -26.83 15.77 0.75
C ILE A 175 -26.52 15.01 -0.55
N LEU A 176 -27.56 14.67 -1.32
CA LEU A 176 -27.42 14.01 -2.62
C LEU A 176 -26.77 14.90 -3.66
N MET A 177 -27.18 16.17 -3.73
CA MET A 177 -26.54 17.16 -4.59
C MET A 177 -25.07 17.39 -4.20
N GLY A 178 -24.78 17.48 -2.89
CA GLY A 178 -23.41 17.61 -2.38
C GLY A 178 -22.53 16.41 -2.71
N GLY A 179 -23.06 15.19 -2.56
CA GLY A 179 -22.35 13.94 -2.89
C GLY A 179 -22.09 13.80 -4.40
N ALA A 180 -23.07 14.13 -5.24
CA ALA A 180 -22.92 14.12 -6.69
C ALA A 180 -21.88 15.15 -7.15
N LEU A 181 -21.87 16.35 -6.57
CA LEU A 181 -20.87 17.39 -6.86
C LEU A 181 -19.46 16.95 -6.43
N LEU A 182 -19.33 16.35 -5.24
CA LEU A 182 -18.07 15.82 -4.74
C LEU A 182 -17.52 14.70 -5.62
N LEU A 183 -18.38 13.81 -6.14
CA LEU A 183 -17.95 12.77 -7.08
C LEU A 183 -17.58 13.35 -8.45
N ALA A 184 -18.38 14.28 -8.97
CA ALA A 184 -18.13 14.94 -10.24
C ALA A 184 -16.80 15.71 -10.25
N VAL A 185 -16.37 16.26 -9.10
CA VAL A 185 -15.08 16.96 -8.95
C VAL A 185 -13.96 16.03 -8.51
N GLY A 186 -14.24 15.06 -7.63
CA GLY A 186 -13.25 14.15 -7.07
C GLY A 186 -12.65 13.20 -8.11
N ILE A 187 -13.46 12.70 -9.04
CA ILE A 187 -12.99 11.82 -10.12
C ILE A 187 -11.95 12.52 -11.02
N PRO A 188 -12.21 13.72 -11.59
CA PRO A 188 -11.21 14.39 -12.41
C PRO A 188 -9.99 14.87 -11.61
N VAL A 189 -10.15 15.28 -10.34
CA VAL A 189 -9.01 15.67 -9.48
C VAL A 189 -8.12 14.47 -9.18
N SER A 190 -8.69 13.31 -8.87
CA SER A 190 -7.92 12.07 -8.64
C SER A 190 -7.23 11.56 -9.91
N ALA A 191 -7.90 11.65 -11.06
CA ALA A 191 -7.31 11.32 -12.34
C ALA A 191 -6.14 12.27 -12.68
N TRP A 192 -6.28 13.56 -12.36
CA TRP A 192 -5.22 14.57 -12.54
C TRP A 192 -4.03 14.36 -11.61
N THR A 193 -4.25 14.05 -10.33
CA THR A 193 -3.15 13.75 -9.40
C THR A 193 -2.42 12.49 -9.81
N LEU A 194 -3.14 11.42 -10.19
CA LEU A 194 -2.53 10.18 -10.69
C LEU A 194 -1.70 10.45 -11.97
N TYR A 195 -2.24 11.21 -12.91
CA TYR A 195 -1.54 11.64 -14.11
C TYR A 195 -0.26 12.41 -13.77
N ARG A 196 -0.33 13.34 -12.82
CA ARG A 196 0.81 14.16 -12.39
C ARG A 196 1.89 13.31 -11.74
N THR A 197 1.52 12.42 -10.82
CA THR A 197 2.47 11.55 -10.10
C THR A 197 3.15 10.55 -11.04
N LEU A 198 2.43 10.03 -12.04
CA LEU A 198 3.01 9.18 -13.09
C LEU A 198 3.95 9.94 -14.02
N ARG A 199 3.74 11.24 -14.22
CA ARG A 199 4.59 12.09 -15.07
C ARG A 199 5.85 12.59 -14.38
N THR A 200 5.89 12.68 -13.04
CA THR A 200 7.08 13.08 -12.30
C THR A 200 8.02 11.89 -12.15
N PRO A 201 9.11 11.82 -12.94
CA PRO A 201 9.98 10.65 -12.93
C PRO A 201 10.88 10.75 -11.70
N THR A 202 10.57 10.00 -10.64
CA THR A 202 11.43 9.90 -9.45
C THR A 202 12.59 8.94 -9.73
N TRP A 203 13.53 9.35 -10.60
CA TRP A 203 14.78 8.62 -10.89
C TRP A 203 15.88 8.85 -9.83
N ALA A 204 15.52 9.05 -8.56
CA ALA A 204 16.47 9.26 -7.48
C ALA A 204 16.31 8.20 -6.40
N ASN A 205 16.41 6.92 -6.78
CA ASN A 205 16.74 5.84 -5.85
C ASN A 205 17.89 5.04 -6.46
N THR A 206 19.07 5.64 -6.41
CA THR A 206 20.34 4.94 -6.59
C THR A 206 20.56 4.12 -5.32
N TYR A 207 20.23 2.83 -5.38
CA TYR A 207 20.71 1.87 -4.40
C TYR A 207 22.20 1.69 -4.68
N ALA A 208 23.04 2.34 -3.87
CA ALA A 208 24.46 2.05 -3.80
C ALA A 208 24.62 0.69 -3.11
N HIS A 209 25.05 -0.30 -3.89
CA HIS A 209 25.71 -1.51 -3.41
C HIS A 209 27.22 -1.31 -3.57
#